data_AF-H0GT88-F1
#
_entry.id   AF-H0GT88-F1
#
_cell.length_a   1.000
_cell.length_b   1.000
_cell.length_c   1.000
_cell.angle_alpha   90.00
_cell.angle_beta   90.00
_cell.angle_gamma   90.00
#
_symmetry.space_group_name_H-M   'P 1'
#
loop_
_entity.id
_entity.type
_entity.pdbx_description
1 polymer ?
#
loop_
_entity_poly.entity_id
_entity_poly.type
_entity_poly.pdbx_seq_one_letter_code
_entity_poly.pdbx_strand_id
1 'polypeptide(L)'
;MSTEDDAIARLTKNLESTNLNIVPDLVKGHQKRPSEGKSISITSSVKPPSPQKDDYWNRCSRFKCVPYTSFVHTSIHDLSRKPPGDIFQDSKEVALFSNYQAYTTARKDLIPSLREGITELYESSLLEARRRKVPYLGHDLFANIDQFVPMTISELDSISPCISYVENWKLSNHGKNFKIGKKFTIVSARHHIVDLTMHRFDRRNKHKSLIVTYMGAGLISFSRNPKNDFQMSKEGIYSSDPNMKKICYSGFEFEHWVTEDIKATDLNGSKHPIFSVVESKLSEDIGLLMRCEIDAFNPVSRTNTELKCFGPLSMHNSNHRKKLLKTWIQTGLLPNSDIVIGLRDSHSGQLLDIQWYSRDSLYKKFNHPGLPPSKKELNFNAKVAVEWCNHCIKSICELVEANISHYNSTRPESFEVSIDANGTIAITKLNTVPKNVELFVT
;
A
#
# COMPACT_ATOMS: atom_id res chain seq x y z
N MET A 1 13.21 62.69 4.67
CA MET A 1 13.65 61.35 5.07
C MET A 1 12.71 60.35 4.42
N SER A 2 13.10 59.89 3.24
CA SER A 2 12.42 58.88 2.42
C SER A 2 13.37 57.69 2.28
N THR A 3 12.94 56.48 2.62
CA THR A 3 13.78 55.28 2.42
C THR A 3 13.01 54.00 2.07
N GLU A 4 11.72 54.06 1.72
CA GLU A 4 11.01 52.88 1.21
C GLU A 4 10.77 52.89 -0.31
N ASP A 5 10.66 54.07 -0.94
CA ASP A 5 10.48 54.16 -2.40
C ASP A 5 11.79 53.97 -3.21
N ASP A 6 12.96 54.15 -2.58
CA ASP A 6 14.28 53.98 -3.23
C ASP A 6 14.72 52.52 -3.36
N ALA A 7 14.11 51.60 -2.60
CA ALA A 7 14.43 50.17 -2.67
C ALA A 7 13.71 49.46 -3.83
N ILE A 8 12.52 49.94 -4.21
CA ILE A 8 11.72 49.37 -5.30
C ILE A 8 12.25 49.82 -6.68
N ALA A 9 12.81 51.02 -6.78
CA ALA A 9 13.43 51.52 -8.02
C ALA A 9 14.77 50.83 -8.40
N ARG A 10 15.44 50.15 -7.45
CA ARG A 10 16.71 49.44 -7.69
C ARG A 10 16.55 47.97 -8.12
N LEU A 11 15.40 47.36 -7.88
CA LEU A 11 15.12 45.98 -8.32
C LEU A 11 14.59 45.91 -9.76
N THR A 12 13.90 46.95 -10.23
CA THR A 12 13.35 47.00 -11.60
C THR A 12 14.41 47.34 -12.67
N LYS A 13 15.62 47.78 -12.27
CA LYS A 13 16.70 48.16 -13.18
C LYS A 13 17.67 47.03 -13.54
N ASN A 14 17.55 45.86 -12.91
CA ASN A 14 18.42 44.69 -13.14
C ASN A 14 17.79 43.58 -14.00
N LEU A 15 16.63 43.83 -14.61
CA LEU A 15 15.94 42.87 -15.48
C LEU A 15 15.81 43.33 -16.95
N GLU A 16 16.37 44.49 -17.32
CA GLU A 16 16.33 45.01 -18.70
C GLU A 16 17.64 44.84 -19.49
N SER A 17 18.65 44.11 -18.97
CA SER A 17 19.96 44.01 -19.63
C SER A 17 20.44 42.60 -19.95
N THR A 18 19.53 41.68 -20.33
CA THR A 18 19.95 40.38 -20.90
C THR A 18 19.01 39.93 -22.01
N ASN A 19 18.99 40.70 -23.11
CA ASN A 19 18.73 40.12 -24.42
C ASN A 19 20.00 39.38 -24.85
N LEU A 20 19.87 38.15 -25.35
CA LEU A 20 20.56 37.65 -26.55
C LEU A 20 20.12 36.20 -26.84
N ASN A 21 19.25 36.09 -27.84
CA ASN A 21 19.27 34.99 -28.79
C ASN A 21 20.72 34.63 -29.15
N ILE A 22 21.10 33.36 -29.04
CA ILE A 22 22.04 32.65 -29.93
C ILE A 22 21.84 31.15 -29.69
N VAL A 23 21.31 30.49 -30.71
CA VAL A 23 21.41 29.04 -30.96
C VAL A 23 22.75 28.80 -31.64
N PRO A 24 23.41 27.66 -31.38
CA PRO A 24 24.05 26.98 -32.50
C PRO A 24 23.64 25.51 -32.63
N ASP A 25 23.28 25.20 -33.87
CA ASP A 25 23.22 23.87 -34.48
C ASP A 25 24.43 23.00 -34.17
N LEU A 26 24.20 21.68 -34.07
CA LEU A 26 25.20 20.68 -34.47
C LEU A 26 24.49 19.46 -35.04
N VAL A 27 24.43 19.44 -36.37
CA VAL A 27 23.98 18.34 -37.20
C VAL A 27 25.20 17.69 -37.88
N LYS A 28 25.16 16.35 -37.93
CA LYS A 28 25.84 15.41 -38.85
C LYS A 28 27.30 15.01 -38.58
N GLY A 29 27.42 13.70 -38.32
CA GLY A 29 28.54 12.87 -38.76
C GLY A 29 28.03 11.47 -39.14
N HIS A 30 27.64 11.30 -40.42
CA HIS A 30 27.42 10.01 -41.04
C HIS A 30 28.76 9.30 -41.24
N GLN A 31 28.84 8.01 -40.87
CA GLN A 31 29.61 7.04 -41.65
C GLN A 31 28.78 5.78 -41.85
N LYS A 32 28.77 5.34 -43.11
CA LYS A 32 27.97 4.25 -43.68
C LYS A 32 28.97 3.32 -44.38
N ARG A 33 28.66 2.01 -44.30
CA ARG A 33 29.02 0.90 -45.21
C ARG A 33 30.38 0.20 -44.99
N PRO A 34 30.53 -1.07 -45.45
CA PRO A 34 29.62 -1.86 -46.28
C PRO A 34 29.24 -3.26 -45.76
N SER A 35 28.16 -3.76 -46.36
CA SER A 35 27.71 -5.14 -46.47
C SER A 35 28.65 -5.96 -47.37
N GLU A 36 28.93 -7.21 -46.98
CA GLU A 36 29.23 -8.29 -47.91
C GLU A 36 28.24 -9.44 -47.67
N GLY A 37 27.55 -9.83 -48.72
CA GLY A 37 26.74 -11.04 -48.76
C GLY A 37 27.56 -12.23 -49.25
N LYS A 38 27.20 -13.43 -48.78
CA LYS A 38 27.33 -14.66 -49.56
C LYS A 38 26.09 -15.52 -49.33
N SER A 39 25.44 -15.80 -50.45
CA SER A 39 24.37 -16.78 -50.66
C SER A 39 24.96 -18.18 -50.90
N ILE A 40 24.05 -19.16 -51.03
CA ILE A 40 24.20 -20.57 -51.48
C ILE A 40 24.41 -21.53 -50.28
N SER A 41 23.70 -22.65 -50.09
CA SER A 41 22.85 -23.51 -50.94
C SER A 41 21.88 -24.32 -50.09
N ILE A 42 20.74 -24.64 -50.71
CA ILE A 42 19.78 -25.67 -50.32
C ILE A 42 20.41 -27.06 -50.55
N THR A 43 20.29 -27.97 -49.58
CA THR A 43 20.27 -29.41 -49.84
C THR A 43 19.16 -30.07 -49.06
N SER A 44 18.26 -30.69 -49.82
CA SER A 44 17.19 -31.59 -49.44
C SER A 44 17.72 -32.89 -48.83
N SER A 45 17.12 -33.34 -47.73
CA SER A 45 16.97 -34.78 -47.46
C SER A 45 15.80 -35.02 -46.52
N VAL A 46 14.67 -35.40 -47.11
CA VAL A 46 13.53 -35.99 -46.42
C VAL A 46 13.90 -37.45 -46.08
N LYS A 47 13.83 -37.81 -44.79
CA LYS A 47 13.62 -39.19 -44.33
C LYS A 47 12.64 -39.16 -43.15
N PRO A 48 11.61 -40.02 -43.14
CA PRO A 48 10.57 -39.99 -42.12
C PRO A 48 10.96 -40.84 -40.89
N PRO A 49 10.48 -40.49 -39.69
CA PRO A 49 10.31 -41.47 -38.62
C PRO A 49 8.84 -41.73 -38.32
N SER A 50 8.58 -43.02 -38.20
CA SER A 50 7.43 -43.77 -37.66
C SER A 50 6.51 -43.09 -36.64
N PRO A 51 5.25 -43.55 -36.52
CA PRO A 51 4.29 -43.04 -35.55
C PRO A 51 4.61 -43.58 -34.15
N GLN A 52 5.28 -42.79 -33.33
CA GLN A 52 5.25 -42.96 -31.88
C GLN A 52 4.05 -42.19 -31.34
N LYS A 53 2.98 -42.94 -31.07
CA LYS A 53 2.08 -42.62 -29.97
C LYS A 53 2.87 -42.72 -28.66
N ASP A 54 2.42 -41.91 -27.71
CA ASP A 54 2.70 -41.93 -26.28
C ASP A 54 3.80 -40.95 -25.76
N ASP A 55 3.36 -40.18 -24.76
CA ASP A 55 4.12 -39.34 -23.83
C ASP A 55 4.49 -37.88 -24.16
N TYR A 56 3.73 -37.18 -25.00
CA TYR A 56 3.86 -35.71 -25.12
C TYR A 56 2.95 -34.88 -24.18
N TRP A 57 2.16 -35.52 -23.32
CA TRP A 57 1.29 -34.83 -22.34
C TRP A 57 1.90 -34.64 -20.94
N ASN A 58 3.13 -35.13 -20.70
CA ASN A 58 3.79 -35.07 -19.39
C ASN A 58 4.85 -33.95 -19.23
N ARG A 59 4.84 -32.93 -20.10
CA ARG A 59 5.54 -31.65 -19.83
C ARG A 59 4.53 -30.52 -19.74
N CYS A 60 3.63 -30.58 -18.76
CA CYS A 60 2.89 -29.41 -18.35
C CYS A 60 3.91 -28.42 -17.77
N SER A 61 4.39 -27.47 -18.57
CA SER A 61 5.18 -26.35 -18.09
C SER A 61 4.28 -25.60 -17.10
N ARG A 62 4.42 -25.91 -15.80
CA ARG A 62 3.58 -25.31 -14.76
C ARG A 62 3.61 -23.81 -14.97
N PHE A 63 2.45 -23.20 -15.11
CA PHE A 63 2.30 -21.77 -15.38
C PHE A 63 3.05 -20.97 -14.30
N LYS A 64 4.20 -20.36 -14.64
CA LYS A 64 5.11 -19.74 -13.66
C LYS A 64 5.04 -18.22 -13.59
N CYS A 65 4.42 -17.57 -14.57
CA CYS A 65 4.39 -16.13 -14.62
C CYS A 65 3.18 -15.58 -15.37
N VAL A 66 2.78 -14.38 -14.99
CA VAL A 66 1.80 -13.54 -15.68
C VAL A 66 2.53 -12.27 -16.13
N PRO A 67 2.69 -12.05 -17.45
CA PRO A 67 3.37 -10.85 -17.96
C PRO A 67 2.49 -9.61 -17.81
N TYR A 68 3.11 -8.42 -17.69
CA TYR A 68 2.37 -7.15 -17.60
C TYR A 68 1.40 -6.91 -18.77
N THR A 69 1.65 -7.50 -19.95
CA THR A 69 0.76 -7.38 -21.12
C THR A 69 -0.62 -8.00 -20.92
N SER A 70 -0.84 -8.83 -19.90
CA SER A 70 -2.18 -9.33 -19.55
C SER A 70 -2.96 -8.38 -18.64
N PHE A 71 -2.32 -7.34 -18.10
CA PHE A 71 -2.98 -6.30 -17.32
C PHE A 71 -3.73 -5.34 -18.23
N VAL A 72 -5.02 -5.61 -18.43
CA VAL A 72 -5.93 -4.70 -19.14
C VAL A 72 -6.45 -3.66 -18.15
N HIS A 73 -6.20 -2.39 -18.45
CA HIS A 73 -6.58 -1.29 -17.59
C HIS A 73 -7.09 -0.09 -18.39
N THR A 74 -7.83 0.78 -17.72
CA THR A 74 -8.31 2.02 -18.32
C THR A 74 -7.18 3.00 -18.56
N SER A 75 -7.41 3.97 -19.46
CA SER A 75 -6.40 4.97 -19.78
C SER A 75 -5.90 5.67 -18.52
N ILE A 76 -4.57 5.80 -18.37
CA ILE A 76 -3.96 6.53 -17.25
C ILE A 76 -4.34 8.02 -17.23
N HIS A 77 -4.90 8.52 -18.35
CA HIS A 77 -5.38 9.89 -18.49
C HIS A 77 -6.89 10.04 -18.21
N ASP A 78 -7.62 8.95 -18.00
CA ASP A 78 -9.03 8.97 -17.57
C ASP A 78 -9.10 9.32 -16.07
N LEU A 79 -9.00 10.61 -15.75
CA LEU A 79 -9.10 11.15 -14.39
C LEU A 79 -10.53 11.60 -14.09
N SER A 80 -11.49 10.67 -14.06
CA SER A 80 -12.89 10.97 -13.71
C SER A 80 -13.03 11.78 -12.43
N ARG A 81 -14.00 12.71 -12.37
CA ARG A 81 -14.32 13.43 -11.11
C ARG A 81 -15.05 12.55 -10.09
N LYS A 82 -15.67 11.46 -10.54
CA LYS A 82 -16.28 10.47 -9.65
C LYS A 82 -15.22 9.46 -9.20
N PRO A 83 -15.20 9.07 -7.91
CA PRO A 83 -14.29 8.02 -7.45
C PRO A 83 -14.54 6.73 -8.25
N PRO A 84 -13.50 5.90 -8.46
CA PRO A 84 -13.70 4.55 -8.99
C PRO A 84 -14.56 3.73 -8.03
N GLY A 85 -15.06 2.58 -8.50
CA GLY A 85 -15.67 1.60 -7.60
C GLY A 85 -14.68 1.13 -6.54
N ASP A 86 -15.20 0.57 -5.44
CA ASP A 86 -14.39 0.01 -4.37
C ASP A 86 -13.50 -1.15 -4.86
N ILE A 87 -12.43 -1.40 -4.11
CA ILE A 87 -11.52 -2.52 -4.37
C ILE A 87 -12.27 -3.85 -4.21
N PHE A 88 -13.15 -3.93 -3.22
CA PHE A 88 -13.93 -5.11 -2.88
C PHE A 88 -15.41 -4.89 -3.16
N GLN A 89 -16.11 -5.96 -3.52
CA GLN A 89 -17.56 -5.98 -3.71
C GLN A 89 -18.29 -5.79 -2.38
N ASP A 90 -17.79 -6.46 -1.34
CA ASP A 90 -18.29 -6.40 0.03
C ASP A 90 -17.11 -6.32 1.00
N SER A 91 -17.26 -5.56 2.08
CA SER A 91 -16.27 -5.49 3.17
C SER A 91 -16.96 -5.26 4.50
N LYS A 92 -16.55 -5.98 5.54
CA LYS A 92 -17.07 -5.80 6.90
C LYS A 92 -15.98 -6.06 7.94
N GLU A 93 -16.03 -5.28 9.02
CA GLU A 93 -15.23 -5.50 10.21
C GLU A 93 -15.90 -6.62 11.03
N VAL A 94 -15.13 -7.63 11.44
CA VAL A 94 -15.65 -8.82 12.13
C VAL A 94 -15.12 -9.00 13.54
N ALA A 95 -13.96 -8.43 13.86
CA ALA A 95 -13.41 -8.44 15.21
C ALA A 95 -12.44 -7.25 15.41
N LEU A 96 -12.19 -6.91 16.66
CA LEU A 96 -11.05 -6.12 17.08
C LEU A 96 -10.03 -7.04 17.74
N PHE A 97 -8.76 -6.70 17.68
CA PHE A 97 -7.68 -7.46 18.31
C PHE A 97 -6.68 -6.51 18.95
N SER A 98 -6.39 -6.76 20.21
CA SER A 98 -5.38 -6.03 20.99
C SER A 98 -4.85 -6.94 22.08
N ASN A 99 -3.59 -6.74 22.47
CA ASN A 99 -2.94 -7.48 23.57
C ASN A 99 -3.21 -9.00 23.51
N TYR A 100 -3.00 -9.58 22.32
CA TYR A 100 -3.18 -11.02 22.06
C TYR A 100 -4.61 -11.56 22.28
N GLN A 101 -5.61 -10.68 22.35
CA GLN A 101 -7.01 -11.04 22.57
C GLN A 101 -7.91 -10.49 21.46
N ALA A 102 -8.93 -11.28 21.11
CA ALA A 102 -9.98 -10.89 20.17
C ALA A 102 -11.20 -10.33 20.93
N TYR A 103 -11.73 -9.22 20.44
CA TYR A 103 -12.90 -8.53 20.97
C TYR A 103 -13.95 -8.34 19.88
N THR A 104 -15.20 -8.10 20.29
CA THR A 104 -16.27 -7.75 19.36
C THR A 104 -16.05 -6.35 18.79
N THR A 105 -16.61 -6.09 17.61
CA THR A 105 -16.51 -4.78 16.95
C THR A 105 -17.23 -3.66 17.69
N ALA A 106 -18.09 -4.00 18.65
CA ALA A 106 -18.77 -3.05 19.53
C ALA A 106 -17.82 -2.40 20.56
N ARG A 107 -16.66 -2.99 20.85
CA ARG A 107 -15.67 -2.49 21.83
C ARG A 107 -14.83 -1.33 21.27
N LYS A 108 -15.51 -0.29 20.77
CA LYS A 108 -14.87 0.93 20.24
C LYS A 108 -14.12 1.73 21.31
N ASP A 109 -14.40 1.47 22.59
CA ASP A 109 -13.66 1.99 23.75
C ASP A 109 -12.19 1.55 23.80
N LEU A 110 -11.82 0.48 23.08
CA LEU A 110 -10.43 0.02 22.96
C LEU A 110 -9.62 0.84 21.97
N ILE A 111 -10.26 1.54 21.04
CA ILE A 111 -9.59 2.34 20.00
C ILE A 111 -9.35 3.75 20.57
N PRO A 112 -8.15 4.35 20.41
CA PRO A 112 -7.91 5.74 20.78
C PRO A 112 -8.95 6.66 20.15
N SER A 113 -9.63 7.47 20.95
CA SER A 113 -10.61 8.43 20.43
C SER A 113 -9.89 9.69 19.96
N LEU A 114 -10.34 10.29 18.86
CA LEU A 114 -9.88 11.62 18.47
C LEU A 114 -10.28 12.63 19.56
N ARG A 115 -9.37 13.56 19.87
CA ARG A 115 -9.67 14.67 20.78
C ARG A 115 -10.79 15.54 20.24
N GLU A 116 -11.62 16.11 21.12
CA GLU A 116 -12.82 16.89 20.79
C GLU A 116 -12.64 17.87 19.63
N GLY A 117 -11.62 18.75 19.70
CA GLY A 117 -11.35 19.73 18.65
C GLY A 117 -11.04 19.14 17.26
N ILE A 118 -10.52 17.90 17.20
CA ILE A 118 -10.21 17.20 15.95
C ILE A 118 -11.44 16.42 15.44
N THR A 119 -12.17 15.79 16.35
CA THR A 119 -13.41 15.05 16.09
C THR A 119 -14.42 15.86 15.29
N GLU A 120 -14.60 17.13 15.64
CA GLU A 120 -15.61 18.02 15.05
C GLU A 120 -15.20 18.63 13.69
N LEU A 121 -13.99 18.34 13.19
CA LEU A 121 -13.55 18.86 11.88
C LEU A 121 -14.37 18.31 10.70
N TYR A 122 -14.97 17.13 10.84
CA TYR A 122 -15.79 16.46 9.81
C TYR A 122 -16.95 17.34 9.31
N GLU A 123 -17.58 18.11 10.20
CA GLU A 123 -18.79 18.90 9.93
C GLU A 123 -18.58 20.42 10.02
N SER A 124 -17.37 20.85 10.39
CA SER A 124 -17.09 22.26 10.65
C SER A 124 -17.02 23.08 9.37
N SER A 125 -17.60 24.30 9.41
CA SER A 125 -17.31 25.32 8.41
C SER A 125 -15.81 25.69 8.43
N LEU A 126 -15.31 26.32 7.37
CA LEU A 126 -13.90 26.74 7.31
C LEU A 126 -13.47 27.62 8.49
N LEU A 127 -14.37 28.48 9.00
CA LEU A 127 -14.07 29.37 10.12
C LEU A 127 -14.00 28.60 11.45
N GLU A 128 -14.94 27.68 11.68
CA GLU A 128 -14.96 26.82 12.87
C GLU A 128 -13.79 25.87 12.88
N ALA A 129 -13.51 25.22 11.73
CA ALA A 129 -12.37 24.33 11.58
C ALA A 129 -11.06 25.05 11.90
N ARG A 130 -10.90 26.33 11.51
CA ARG A 130 -9.73 27.13 11.91
C ARG A 130 -9.63 27.28 13.43
N ARG A 131 -10.72 27.70 14.09
CA ARG A 131 -10.74 27.90 15.56
C ARG A 131 -10.41 26.61 16.31
N ARG A 132 -10.98 25.49 15.89
CA ARG A 132 -10.79 24.17 16.54
C ARG A 132 -9.38 23.63 16.46
N LYS A 133 -8.63 23.99 15.40
CA LYS A 133 -7.24 23.56 15.22
C LYS A 133 -6.25 24.35 16.05
N VAL A 134 -6.55 25.61 16.40
CA VAL A 134 -5.62 26.54 17.09
C VAL A 134 -4.88 25.89 18.26
N PRO A 135 -5.53 25.14 19.17
CA PRO A 135 -4.86 24.54 20.32
C PRO A 135 -3.77 23.52 19.98
N TYR A 136 -3.79 22.97 18.76
CA TYR A 136 -2.86 21.94 18.31
C TYR A 136 -1.69 22.50 17.50
N LEU A 137 -1.84 23.69 16.90
CA LEU A 137 -0.85 24.25 15.99
C LEU A 137 0.40 24.72 16.74
N GLY A 138 1.56 24.57 16.11
CA GLY A 138 2.87 24.91 16.68
C GLY A 138 3.51 23.79 17.51
N HIS A 139 2.80 22.69 17.78
CA HIS A 139 3.37 21.54 18.48
C HIS A 139 4.58 20.96 17.74
N ASP A 140 5.66 20.66 18.45
CA ASP A 140 6.89 20.09 17.89
C ASP A 140 6.75 18.57 17.75
N LEU A 141 6.54 18.10 16.52
CA LEU A 141 6.38 16.67 16.21
C LEU A 141 7.70 15.90 16.16
N PHE A 142 8.85 16.54 16.44
CA PHE A 142 10.14 15.87 16.60
C PHE A 142 10.53 15.70 18.08
N ALA A 143 9.76 16.28 19.01
CA ALA A 143 10.00 16.15 20.44
C ALA A 143 9.91 14.67 20.88
N ASN A 144 10.74 14.24 21.85
CA ASN A 144 10.69 12.89 22.45
C ASN A 144 11.04 11.69 21.54
N ILE A 145 11.60 11.92 20.35
CA ILE A 145 12.04 10.82 19.47
C ILE A 145 12.96 9.80 20.15
N ASP A 146 13.79 10.25 21.10
CA ASP A 146 14.75 9.40 21.82
C ASP A 146 14.07 8.41 22.79
N GLN A 147 12.80 8.63 23.14
CA GLN A 147 12.02 7.76 24.02
C GLN A 147 11.15 6.78 23.23
N PHE A 148 11.09 6.91 21.91
CA PHE A 148 10.20 6.13 21.08
C PHE A 148 10.74 4.74 20.78
N VAL A 149 9.91 3.72 21.06
CA VAL A 149 10.19 2.34 20.71
C VAL A 149 9.20 1.92 19.62
N PRO A 150 9.65 1.77 18.35
CA PRO A 150 8.76 1.26 17.31
C PRO A 150 8.39 -0.19 17.60
N MET A 151 7.20 -0.58 17.13
CA MET A 151 6.82 -1.99 16.94
C MET A 151 7.95 -2.75 16.22
N THR A 152 8.09 -4.04 16.44
CA THR A 152 9.07 -4.86 15.72
C THR A 152 8.56 -5.25 14.33
N ILE A 153 9.48 -5.60 13.42
CA ILE A 153 9.10 -6.04 12.06
C ILE A 153 8.24 -7.33 12.11
N SER A 154 8.46 -8.18 13.11
CA SER A 154 7.67 -9.40 13.31
C SER A 154 6.23 -9.08 13.69
N GLU A 155 6.02 -8.12 14.59
CA GLU A 155 4.67 -7.71 15.00
C GLU A 155 3.92 -7.04 13.84
N LEU A 156 4.62 -6.27 13.01
CA LEU A 156 4.05 -5.61 11.83
C LEU A 156 3.55 -6.62 10.78
N ASP A 157 4.29 -7.72 10.58
CA ASP A 157 4.01 -8.79 9.61
C ASP A 157 3.00 -9.84 10.13
N SER A 158 2.77 -9.89 11.43
CA SER A 158 1.99 -10.96 12.06
C SER A 158 0.53 -10.98 11.59
N ILE A 159 0.07 -12.18 11.22
CA ILE A 159 -1.32 -12.46 10.86
C ILE A 159 -2.11 -13.11 12.01
N SER A 160 -1.54 -13.15 13.21
CA SER A 160 -2.13 -13.81 14.39
C SER A 160 -3.58 -13.41 14.69
N PRO A 161 -4.02 -12.15 14.55
CA PRO A 161 -5.42 -11.79 14.77
C PRO A 161 -6.37 -12.52 13.83
N CYS A 162 -5.96 -12.69 12.57
CA CYS A 162 -6.75 -13.40 11.57
C CYS A 162 -6.76 -14.90 11.86
N ILE A 163 -5.63 -15.48 12.28
CA ILE A 163 -5.54 -16.89 12.66
C ILE A 163 -6.43 -17.17 13.87
N SER A 164 -6.33 -16.37 14.95
CA SER A 164 -7.18 -16.49 16.13
C SER A 164 -8.67 -16.32 15.80
N TYR A 165 -9.02 -15.40 14.89
CA TYR A 165 -10.40 -15.26 14.42
C TYR A 165 -10.91 -16.54 13.74
N VAL A 166 -10.12 -17.12 12.83
CA VAL A 166 -10.48 -18.35 12.11
C VAL A 166 -10.59 -19.54 13.07
N GLU A 167 -9.69 -19.66 14.05
CA GLU A 167 -9.75 -20.70 15.09
C GLU A 167 -11.03 -20.59 15.93
N ASN A 168 -11.35 -19.39 16.40
CA ASN A 168 -12.60 -19.13 17.12
C ASN A 168 -13.84 -19.43 16.26
N TRP A 169 -13.81 -19.09 14.97
CA TRP A 169 -14.89 -19.39 14.04
C TRP A 169 -15.09 -20.90 13.88
N LYS A 170 -14.00 -21.67 13.78
CA LYS A 170 -14.03 -23.14 13.65
C LYS A 170 -14.64 -23.81 14.89
N LEU A 171 -14.41 -23.25 16.09
CA LEU A 171 -15.06 -23.74 17.32
C LEU A 171 -16.59 -23.62 17.25
N SER A 172 -17.11 -22.60 16.59
CA SER A 172 -18.57 -22.44 16.43
C SER A 172 -19.12 -23.16 15.18
N ASN A 173 -18.25 -23.65 14.29
CA ASN A 173 -18.61 -24.21 12.99
C ASN A 173 -17.87 -25.54 12.73
N HIS A 174 -18.01 -26.48 13.67
CA HIS A 174 -17.33 -27.77 13.62
C HIS A 174 -17.50 -28.48 12.26
N GLY A 175 -16.39 -29.00 11.73
CA GLY A 175 -16.36 -29.74 10.46
C GLY A 175 -16.44 -28.87 9.20
N LYS A 176 -16.54 -27.53 9.32
CA LYS A 176 -16.57 -26.63 8.17
C LYS A 176 -15.22 -25.94 7.96
N ASN A 177 -14.84 -25.77 6.70
CA ASN A 177 -13.69 -24.95 6.33
C ASN A 177 -14.10 -23.47 6.31
N PHE A 178 -13.29 -22.62 6.94
CA PHE A 178 -13.47 -21.18 6.85
C PHE A 178 -13.26 -20.72 5.42
N LYS A 179 -14.27 -20.03 4.85
CA LYS A 179 -14.24 -19.53 3.48
C LYS A 179 -15.03 -18.22 3.36
N ILE A 180 -14.40 -17.22 2.77
CA ILE A 180 -15.04 -15.97 2.35
C ILE A 180 -15.35 -16.04 0.84
N GLY A 181 -14.35 -16.44 0.03
CA GLY A 181 -14.52 -16.77 -1.39
C GLY A 181 -14.84 -18.25 -1.61
N LYS A 182 -15.46 -18.59 -2.75
CA LYS A 182 -15.77 -19.99 -3.10
C LYS A 182 -14.51 -20.85 -3.24
N LYS A 183 -13.48 -20.31 -3.91
CA LYS A 183 -12.18 -20.95 -4.07
C LYS A 183 -11.25 -20.53 -2.94
N PHE A 184 -10.74 -19.30 -2.98
CA PHE A 184 -9.66 -18.87 -2.11
C PHE A 184 -10.12 -17.88 -1.04
N THR A 185 -9.49 -18.00 0.14
CA THR A 185 -9.50 -16.98 1.19
C THR A 185 -8.06 -16.63 1.54
N ILE A 186 -7.66 -15.40 1.24
CA ILE A 186 -6.32 -14.89 1.51
C ILE A 186 -6.29 -14.27 2.90
N VAL A 187 -5.35 -14.69 3.73
CA VAL A 187 -5.08 -14.14 5.06
C VAL A 187 -3.83 -13.27 4.98
N SER A 188 -3.93 -11.99 5.36
CA SER A 188 -2.85 -11.03 5.16
C SER A 188 -2.89 -9.88 6.15
N ALA A 189 -1.73 -9.32 6.47
CA ALA A 189 -1.68 -7.94 6.98
C ALA A 189 -2.04 -6.95 5.85
N ARG A 190 -2.70 -5.83 6.20
CA ARG A 190 -3.13 -4.77 5.26
C ARG A 190 -2.00 -4.28 4.38
N HIS A 191 -0.81 -4.12 4.95
CA HIS A 191 0.32 -3.49 4.27
C HIS A 191 0.85 -4.30 3.06
N HIS A 192 0.67 -5.63 3.02
CA HIS A 192 1.03 -6.42 1.83
C HIS A 192 0.18 -6.07 0.62
N ILE A 193 -1.14 -5.88 0.81
CA ILE A 193 -2.07 -5.52 -0.26
C ILE A 193 -1.76 -4.10 -0.76
N VAL A 194 -1.48 -3.17 0.16
CA VAL A 194 -1.04 -1.82 -0.19
C VAL A 194 0.26 -1.86 -1.01
N ASP A 195 1.24 -2.65 -0.58
CA ASP A 195 2.54 -2.74 -1.25
C ASP A 195 2.47 -3.37 -2.65
N LEU A 196 1.64 -4.41 -2.82
CA LEU A 196 1.35 -4.99 -4.14
C LEU A 196 0.70 -3.95 -5.07
N THR A 197 -0.27 -3.20 -4.55
CA THR A 197 -0.99 -2.18 -5.31
C THR A 197 -0.06 -1.02 -5.70
N MET A 198 0.81 -0.58 -4.78
CA MET A 198 1.69 0.57 -4.99
C MET A 198 2.90 0.28 -5.86
N HIS A 199 3.19 -0.99 -6.20
CA HIS A 199 4.35 -1.39 -7.00
C HIS A 199 4.54 -0.56 -8.28
N ARG A 200 3.48 -0.41 -9.08
CA ARG A 200 3.54 0.34 -10.36
C ARG A 200 3.58 1.86 -10.19
N PHE A 201 3.38 2.33 -8.97
CA PHE A 201 3.36 3.74 -8.62
C PHE A 201 4.62 4.17 -7.85
N ASP A 202 5.60 3.28 -7.67
CA ASP A 202 6.86 3.59 -7.00
C ASP A 202 8.09 3.23 -7.84
N ARG A 203 8.68 4.23 -8.50
CA ARG A 203 9.90 4.06 -9.32
C ARG A 203 11.13 3.62 -8.54
N ARG A 204 11.16 3.85 -7.22
CA ARG A 204 12.31 3.48 -6.38
C ARG A 204 12.29 2.01 -6.01
N ASN A 205 11.10 1.44 -5.87
CA ASN A 205 10.93 0.04 -5.51
C ASN A 205 10.56 -0.77 -6.75
N LYS A 206 11.57 -1.15 -7.52
CA LYS A 206 11.39 -1.86 -8.80
C LYS A 206 11.10 -3.34 -8.66
N HIS A 207 11.29 -3.93 -7.48
CA HIS A 207 11.10 -5.35 -7.25
C HIS A 207 10.37 -5.56 -5.93
N LYS A 208 9.21 -6.19 -5.98
CA LYS A 208 8.48 -6.63 -4.80
C LYS A 208 8.55 -8.14 -4.71
N SER A 209 8.73 -8.66 -3.49
CA SER A 209 8.72 -10.10 -3.22
C SER A 209 7.91 -10.38 -1.96
N LEU A 210 7.06 -11.40 -2.04
CA LEU A 210 6.11 -11.81 -1.02
C LEU A 210 6.17 -13.34 -0.89
N ILE A 211 6.04 -13.85 0.32
CA ILE A 211 5.86 -15.28 0.57
C ILE A 211 4.36 -15.56 0.59
N VAL A 212 3.94 -16.48 -0.27
CA VAL A 212 2.57 -16.93 -0.39
C VAL A 212 2.53 -18.40 0.01
N THR A 213 1.79 -18.73 1.06
CA THR A 213 1.68 -20.12 1.55
C THR A 213 0.27 -20.62 1.41
N TYR A 214 0.09 -21.68 0.63
CA TYR A 214 -1.16 -22.44 0.61
C TYR A 214 -1.25 -23.30 1.87
N MET A 215 -2.26 -23.09 2.69
CA MET A 215 -2.46 -23.79 3.97
C MET A 215 -3.46 -24.95 3.87
N GLY A 216 -4.03 -25.19 2.69
CA GLY A 216 -5.07 -26.19 2.46
C GLY A 216 -6.49 -25.62 2.45
N ALA A 217 -7.41 -26.38 1.85
CA ALA A 217 -8.85 -26.07 1.76
C ALA A 217 -9.20 -24.68 1.17
N GLY A 218 -8.34 -24.10 0.34
CA GLY A 218 -8.52 -22.77 -0.23
C GLY A 218 -7.94 -21.62 0.61
N LEU A 219 -7.31 -21.89 1.75
CA LEU A 219 -6.66 -20.86 2.55
C LEU A 219 -5.24 -20.56 2.04
N ILE A 220 -4.96 -19.27 1.85
CA ILE A 220 -3.65 -18.77 1.42
C ILE A 220 -3.20 -17.71 2.43
N SER A 221 -1.97 -17.77 2.93
CA SER A 221 -1.39 -16.66 3.72
C SER A 221 -0.40 -15.86 2.90
N PHE A 222 -0.45 -14.54 3.06
CA PHE A 222 0.56 -13.61 2.56
C PHE A 222 1.42 -13.17 3.74
N SER A 223 2.74 -13.26 3.57
CA SER A 223 3.73 -12.83 4.56
C SER A 223 4.93 -12.22 3.85
N ARG A 224 5.68 -11.35 4.53
CA ARG A 224 6.91 -10.79 3.97
C ARG A 224 7.92 -11.89 3.62
N ASN A 225 8.83 -11.55 2.71
CA ASN A 225 10.00 -12.36 2.42
C ASN A 225 11.14 -12.03 3.39
N PRO A 226 11.57 -12.96 4.26
CA PRO A 226 12.64 -12.72 5.23
C PRO A 226 13.98 -12.30 4.62
N LYS A 227 14.20 -12.61 3.33
CA LYS A 227 15.39 -12.16 2.60
C LYS A 227 15.51 -10.64 2.54
N ASN A 228 14.40 -9.91 2.70
CA ASN A 228 14.34 -8.45 2.63
C ASN A 228 14.46 -7.77 4.01
N ASP A 229 14.56 -8.54 5.09
CA ASP A 229 14.54 -8.03 6.47
C ASP A 229 15.70 -7.07 6.77
N PHE A 230 16.88 -7.38 6.23
CA PHE A 230 18.06 -6.55 6.40
C PHE A 230 17.91 -5.16 5.74
N GLN A 231 17.14 -5.07 4.66
CA GLN A 231 16.85 -3.79 4.02
C GLN A 231 15.81 -3.03 4.84
N MET A 232 14.74 -3.70 5.27
CA MET A 232 13.68 -3.09 6.07
C MET A 232 14.19 -2.54 7.41
N SER A 233 15.15 -3.22 8.05
CA SER A 233 15.78 -2.77 9.29
C SER A 233 16.65 -1.52 9.14
N LYS A 234 16.80 -0.99 7.92
CA LYS A 234 17.56 0.23 7.59
C LYS A 234 16.70 1.33 6.96
N GLU A 235 15.39 1.17 6.94
CA GLU A 235 14.46 2.11 6.32
C GLU A 235 13.50 2.72 7.35
N GLY A 236 12.91 3.88 7.01
CA GLY A 236 11.91 4.55 7.83
C GLY A 236 12.38 4.84 9.25
N ILE A 237 11.59 4.42 10.25
CA ILE A 237 11.88 4.62 11.67
C ILE A 237 13.09 3.80 12.16
N TYR A 238 13.48 2.74 11.46
CA TYR A 238 14.67 1.95 11.76
C TYR A 238 15.94 2.49 11.08
N SER A 239 15.79 3.46 10.17
CA SER A 239 16.90 4.04 9.40
C SER A 239 18.01 4.58 10.30
N SER A 240 19.27 4.46 9.88
CA SER A 240 20.37 5.18 10.52
C SER A 240 20.39 6.67 10.19
N ASP A 241 19.64 7.12 9.17
CA ASP A 241 19.50 8.54 8.82
C ASP A 241 18.59 9.26 9.83
N PRO A 242 19.12 10.22 10.62
CA PRO A 242 18.35 10.95 11.62
C PRO A 242 17.17 11.72 11.03
N ASN A 243 17.29 12.24 9.81
CA ASN A 243 16.22 12.99 9.16
C ASN A 243 15.06 12.07 8.75
N MET A 244 15.38 10.89 8.22
CA MET A 244 14.36 9.89 7.90
C MET A 244 13.63 9.41 9.17
N LYS A 245 14.38 9.17 10.25
CA LYS A 245 13.82 8.83 11.57
C LYS A 245 12.86 9.90 12.07
N LYS A 246 13.26 11.17 12.08
CA LYS A 246 12.40 12.30 12.46
C LYS A 246 11.14 12.39 11.61
N ILE A 247 11.27 12.21 10.30
CA ILE A 247 10.15 12.21 9.35
C ILE A 247 9.13 11.12 9.68
N CYS A 248 9.58 9.90 10.02
CA CYS A 248 8.71 8.80 10.41
C CYS A 248 8.12 9.01 11.81
N TYR A 249 8.94 9.42 12.76
CA TYR A 249 8.54 9.66 14.15
C TYR A 249 7.43 10.69 14.27
N SER A 250 7.47 11.76 13.46
CA SER A 250 6.41 12.78 13.43
C SER A 250 5.01 12.25 13.09
N GLY A 251 4.90 11.05 12.52
CA GLY A 251 3.61 10.34 12.38
C GLY A 251 3.09 9.85 13.72
N PHE A 252 3.91 9.12 14.47
CA PHE A 252 3.57 8.61 15.79
C PHE A 252 3.30 9.71 16.81
N GLU A 253 4.10 10.78 16.80
CA GLU A 253 3.87 11.93 17.70
C GLU A 253 2.59 12.68 17.32
N PHE A 254 2.29 12.81 16.02
CA PHE A 254 1.01 13.38 15.58
C PHE A 254 -0.18 12.54 16.04
N GLU A 255 -0.10 11.21 15.89
CA GLU A 255 -1.11 10.27 16.39
C GLU A 255 -1.34 10.44 17.88
N HIS A 256 -0.27 10.46 18.67
CA HIS A 256 -0.34 10.69 20.11
C HIS A 256 -1.00 12.04 20.47
N TRP A 257 -0.64 13.09 19.73
CA TRP A 257 -1.09 14.45 20.04
C TRP A 257 -2.58 14.67 19.76
N VAL A 258 -3.12 14.05 18.71
CA VAL A 258 -4.52 14.25 18.29
C VAL A 258 -5.50 13.22 18.84
N THR A 259 -5.01 12.24 19.61
CA THR A 259 -5.83 11.22 20.26
C THR A 259 -5.86 11.39 21.78
N GLU A 260 -6.93 10.91 22.38
CA GLU A 260 -7.03 10.70 23.82
C GLU A 260 -6.34 9.39 24.20
N ASP A 261 -5.73 9.35 25.38
CA ASP A 261 -5.17 8.10 25.89
C ASP A 261 -6.27 7.06 26.09
N ILE A 262 -5.98 5.81 25.70
CA ILE A 262 -6.93 4.70 25.83
C ILE A 262 -7.29 4.55 27.30
N LYS A 263 -8.57 4.65 27.64
CA LYS A 263 -9.07 4.49 29.02
C LYS A 263 -8.79 3.10 29.59
N ALA A 264 -8.64 2.10 28.71
CA ALA A 264 -8.11 0.78 29.01
C ALA A 264 -6.57 0.79 28.95
N THR A 265 -5.94 1.49 29.89
CA THR A 265 -4.54 1.18 30.22
C THR A 265 -4.52 -0.21 30.82
N ASP A 266 -3.97 -1.17 30.07
CA ASP A 266 -3.49 -2.41 30.67
C ASP A 266 -2.55 -2.06 31.82
N LEU A 267 -2.57 -2.87 32.88
CA LEU A 267 -1.89 -2.67 34.17
C LEU A 267 -0.36 -2.37 34.09
N ASN A 268 0.22 -2.46 32.88
CA ASN A 268 1.64 -2.25 32.60
C ASN A 268 1.95 -0.93 31.87
N GLY A 269 0.96 -0.06 31.61
CA GLY A 269 1.19 1.29 31.05
C GLY A 269 1.75 1.32 29.61
N SER A 270 1.76 0.19 28.89
CA SER A 270 2.21 0.10 27.49
C SER A 270 1.02 0.21 26.53
N LYS A 271 1.10 1.14 25.57
CA LYS A 271 0.09 1.27 24.51
C LYS A 271 0.25 0.10 23.53
N HIS A 272 -0.71 -0.82 23.52
CA HIS A 272 -0.76 -1.90 22.54
C HIS A 272 -1.50 -1.45 21.28
N PRO A 273 -1.00 -1.77 20.08
CA PRO A 273 -1.66 -1.41 18.84
C PRO A 273 -2.98 -2.18 18.68
N ILE A 274 -4.00 -1.49 18.18
CA ILE A 274 -5.33 -2.05 17.97
C ILE A 274 -5.50 -2.41 16.51
N PHE A 275 -5.96 -3.63 16.24
CA PHE A 275 -6.18 -4.12 14.89
C PHE A 275 -7.64 -4.48 14.67
N SER A 276 -8.19 -3.99 13.57
CA SER A 276 -9.44 -4.46 12.99
C SER A 276 -9.18 -5.71 12.14
N VAL A 277 -9.97 -6.75 12.34
CA VAL A 277 -10.02 -7.91 11.46
C VAL A 277 -11.18 -7.70 10.49
N VAL A 278 -10.89 -7.74 9.19
CA VAL A 278 -11.81 -7.38 8.12
C VAL A 278 -11.99 -8.53 7.15
N GLU A 279 -13.24 -8.95 6.93
CA GLU A 279 -13.62 -9.84 5.83
C GLU A 279 -13.97 -9.01 4.60
N SER A 280 -13.35 -9.30 3.46
CA SER A 280 -13.60 -8.60 2.20
C SER A 280 -13.72 -9.56 1.03
N LYS A 281 -14.65 -9.29 0.10
CA LYS A 281 -14.89 -10.10 -1.09
C LYS A 281 -14.35 -9.38 -2.33
N LEU A 282 -13.30 -9.91 -2.95
CA LEU A 282 -12.76 -9.38 -4.20
C LEU A 282 -13.62 -9.81 -5.40
N SER A 283 -14.08 -11.06 -5.37
CA SER A 283 -14.97 -11.68 -6.36
C SER A 283 -15.70 -12.87 -5.73
N GLU A 284 -16.58 -13.52 -6.48
CA GLU A 284 -17.22 -14.78 -6.05
C GLU A 284 -16.22 -15.85 -5.60
N ASP A 285 -15.06 -15.92 -6.25
CA ASP A 285 -14.08 -16.97 -5.99
C ASP A 285 -13.01 -16.60 -4.98
N ILE A 286 -12.78 -15.31 -4.75
CA ILE A 286 -11.66 -14.81 -3.94
C ILE A 286 -12.18 -13.89 -2.85
N GLY A 287 -11.96 -14.29 -1.60
CA GLY A 287 -12.13 -13.46 -0.42
C GLY A 287 -10.80 -13.20 0.29
N LEU A 288 -10.78 -12.18 1.15
CA LEU A 288 -9.64 -11.77 1.94
C LEU A 288 -10.08 -11.60 3.41
N LEU A 289 -9.25 -12.09 4.33
CA LEU A 289 -9.30 -11.81 5.75
C LEU A 289 -8.06 -10.99 6.10
N MET A 290 -8.25 -9.72 6.44
CA MET A 290 -7.15 -8.79 6.64
C MET A 290 -7.06 -8.32 8.08
N ARG A 291 -5.82 -8.18 8.56
CA ARG A 291 -5.51 -7.41 9.78
C ARG A 291 -5.18 -5.98 9.38
N CYS A 292 -5.91 -5.02 9.92
CA CYS A 292 -5.76 -3.59 9.67
C CYS A 292 -5.53 -2.85 10.99
N GLU A 293 -4.36 -2.26 11.19
CA GLU A 293 -4.12 -1.35 12.33
C GLU A 293 -5.07 -0.15 12.26
N ILE A 294 -5.63 0.26 13.39
CA ILE A 294 -6.55 1.39 13.51
C ILE A 294 -5.91 2.46 14.41
N ASP A 295 -5.64 3.62 13.82
CA ASP A 295 -4.97 4.73 14.51
C ASP A 295 -5.91 5.42 15.51
N ALA A 296 -7.17 5.69 15.10
CA ALA A 296 -8.14 6.35 15.96
C ALA A 296 -9.61 6.05 15.59
N PHE A 297 -10.53 6.43 16.48
CA PHE A 297 -11.97 6.44 16.26
C PHE A 297 -12.54 7.86 16.43
N ASN A 298 -13.39 8.29 15.49
CA ASN A 298 -14.14 9.54 15.61
C ASN A 298 -15.51 9.23 16.24
N PRO A 299 -15.79 9.67 17.49
CA PRO A 299 -17.06 9.38 18.15
C PRO A 299 -18.27 10.12 17.54
N VAL A 300 -18.05 11.26 16.89
CA VAL A 300 -19.12 12.06 16.26
C VAL A 300 -19.56 11.40 14.94
N SER A 301 -18.63 11.13 14.03
CA SER A 301 -18.95 10.46 12.75
C SER A 301 -19.05 8.94 12.86
N ARG A 302 -18.79 8.37 14.05
CA ARG A 302 -18.78 6.93 14.34
C ARG A 302 -17.93 6.11 13.36
N THR A 303 -16.78 6.67 12.98
CA THR A 303 -15.94 6.14 11.90
C THR A 303 -14.50 5.95 12.36
N ASN A 304 -13.87 4.84 11.97
CA ASN A 304 -12.43 4.64 12.18
C ASN A 304 -11.65 5.71 11.38
N THR A 305 -10.60 6.28 11.95
CA THR A 305 -9.85 7.38 11.32
C THR A 305 -8.39 7.01 11.16
N GLU A 306 -7.88 7.06 9.94
CA GLU A 306 -6.47 6.93 9.62
C GLU A 306 -5.77 8.28 9.81
N LEU A 307 -4.69 8.28 10.59
CA LEU A 307 -3.89 9.46 10.90
C LEU A 307 -2.62 9.47 10.06
N LYS A 308 -2.31 10.62 9.45
CA LYS A 308 -1.10 10.78 8.63
C LYS A 308 -0.44 12.10 8.92
N CYS A 309 0.88 12.12 8.89
CA CYS A 309 1.67 13.35 9.06
C CYS A 309 2.57 13.59 7.84
N PHE A 310 2.33 14.70 7.13
CA PHE A 310 3.05 15.07 5.91
C PHE A 310 3.72 16.45 6.04
N GLY A 311 4.73 16.71 5.20
CA GLY A 311 5.13 18.09 4.92
C GLY A 311 4.09 18.81 4.04
N PRO A 312 4.26 20.11 3.76
CA PRO A 312 3.33 20.87 2.93
C PRO A 312 3.14 20.20 1.55
N LEU A 313 1.88 19.90 1.23
CA LEU A 313 1.54 19.17 0.02
C LEU A 313 1.56 20.07 -1.21
N SER A 314 2.14 19.55 -2.29
CA SER A 314 2.18 20.18 -3.61
C SER A 314 1.84 19.12 -4.66
N MET A 315 0.74 19.32 -5.41
CA MET A 315 0.27 18.33 -6.38
C MET A 315 1.12 18.28 -7.65
N HIS A 316 2.01 19.25 -7.85
CA HIS A 316 3.07 19.17 -8.87
C HIS A 316 4.16 18.15 -8.51
N ASN A 317 4.28 17.81 -7.23
CA ASN A 317 5.26 16.83 -6.76
C ASN A 317 4.68 15.41 -6.84
N SER A 318 5.33 14.57 -7.65
CA SER A 318 4.92 13.18 -7.85
C SER A 318 4.95 12.35 -6.55
N ASN A 319 5.88 12.63 -5.64
CA ASN A 319 5.94 11.94 -4.35
C ASN A 319 4.74 12.28 -3.46
N HIS A 320 4.20 13.50 -3.55
CA HIS A 320 3.01 13.88 -2.79
C HIS A 320 1.76 13.20 -3.36
N ARG A 321 1.61 13.16 -4.70
CA ARG A 321 0.53 12.39 -5.34
C ARG A 321 0.61 10.90 -4.98
N LYS A 322 1.82 10.32 -4.98
CA LYS A 322 2.08 8.94 -4.53
C LYS A 322 1.65 8.71 -3.07
N LYS A 323 2.02 9.62 -2.16
CA LYS A 323 1.62 9.53 -0.74
C LYS A 323 0.10 9.54 -0.59
N LEU A 324 -0.59 10.47 -1.26
CA LEU A 324 -2.05 10.58 -1.19
C LEU A 324 -2.74 9.36 -1.80
N LEU A 325 -2.24 8.84 -2.94
CA LEU A 325 -2.74 7.60 -3.52
C LEU A 325 -2.56 6.41 -2.56
N LYS A 326 -1.38 6.27 -1.93
CA LYS A 326 -1.14 5.22 -0.93
C LYS A 326 -2.11 5.32 0.24
N THR A 327 -2.32 6.52 0.78
CA THR A 327 -3.29 6.76 1.86
C THR A 327 -4.71 6.40 1.44
N TRP A 328 -5.13 6.79 0.23
CA TRP A 328 -6.45 6.47 -0.31
C TRP A 328 -6.68 4.97 -0.55
N ILE A 329 -5.65 4.23 -0.97
CA ILE A 329 -5.68 2.77 -1.07
C ILE A 329 -5.76 2.15 0.32
N GLN A 330 -4.93 2.60 1.26
CA GLN A 330 -4.84 2.04 2.61
C GLN A 330 -6.17 2.15 3.37
N THR A 331 -6.85 3.30 3.29
CA THR A 331 -8.19 3.45 3.88
C THR A 331 -9.26 2.72 3.08
N GLY A 332 -9.02 2.45 1.80
CA GLY A 332 -9.91 1.66 0.97
C GLY A 332 -9.93 0.16 1.19
N LEU A 333 -9.04 -0.33 2.04
CA LEU A 333 -9.03 -1.72 2.50
C LEU A 333 -9.86 -1.91 3.79
N LEU A 334 -10.44 -0.83 4.31
CA LEU A 334 -11.36 -0.84 5.45
C LEU A 334 -12.80 -0.58 4.96
N PRO A 335 -13.84 -1.12 5.64
CA PRO A 335 -15.24 -0.90 5.26
C PRO A 335 -15.67 0.57 5.34
N ASN A 336 -15.21 1.27 6.38
CA ASN A 336 -15.47 2.70 6.56
C ASN A 336 -14.29 3.32 7.30
N SER A 337 -13.63 4.30 6.68
CA SER A 337 -12.53 5.01 7.32
C SER A 337 -12.31 6.41 6.72
N ASP A 338 -12.25 7.39 7.61
CA ASP A 338 -11.85 8.76 7.31
C ASP A 338 -10.34 8.95 7.45
N ILE A 339 -9.84 10.10 6.98
CA ILE A 339 -8.44 10.47 7.06
C ILE A 339 -8.29 11.81 7.77
N VAL A 340 -7.38 11.91 8.72
CA VAL A 340 -6.91 13.19 9.26
C VAL A 340 -5.41 13.33 8.99
N ILE A 341 -5.04 14.43 8.34
CA ILE A 341 -3.67 14.73 7.91
C ILE A 341 -3.14 15.93 8.69
N GLY A 342 -2.12 15.72 9.52
CA GLY A 342 -1.28 16.78 10.05
C GLY A 342 -0.28 17.26 8.99
N LEU A 343 -0.22 18.57 8.75
CA LEU A 343 0.78 19.21 7.91
C LEU A 343 1.84 19.84 8.81
N ARG A 344 3.05 19.28 8.82
CA ARG A 344 4.16 19.82 9.59
C ARG A 344 5.08 20.65 8.73
N ASP A 345 5.77 21.61 9.35
CA ASP A 345 6.93 22.23 8.77
C ASP A 345 8.04 21.18 8.60
N SER A 346 8.66 21.15 7.42
CA SER A 346 9.61 20.09 7.09
C SER A 346 10.97 20.26 7.78
N HIS A 347 11.26 21.46 8.30
CA HIS A 347 12.54 21.76 8.94
C HIS A 347 12.42 21.72 10.47
N SER A 348 11.48 22.49 11.03
CA SER A 348 11.27 22.63 12.47
C SER A 348 10.46 21.51 13.11
N GLY A 349 9.67 20.76 12.32
CA GLY A 349 8.76 19.74 12.85
C GLY A 349 7.44 20.29 13.42
N GLN A 350 7.27 21.61 13.44
CA GLN A 350 6.07 22.25 13.99
C GLN A 350 4.82 21.91 13.18
N LEU A 351 3.72 21.57 13.86
CA LEU A 351 2.42 21.32 13.22
C LEU A 351 1.81 22.64 12.71
N LEU A 352 1.65 22.77 11.40
CA LEU A 352 1.16 23.98 10.73
C LEU A 352 -0.35 23.96 10.47
N ASP A 353 -0.92 22.80 10.17
CA ASP A 353 -2.36 22.62 9.91
C ASP A 353 -2.78 21.17 10.16
N ILE A 354 -4.08 20.95 10.33
CA ILE A 354 -4.69 19.62 10.44
C ILE A 354 -5.86 19.59 9.47
N GLN A 355 -5.94 18.57 8.61
CA GLN A 355 -6.95 18.51 7.56
C GLN A 355 -7.70 17.19 7.64
N TRP A 356 -9.02 17.27 7.83
CA TRP A 356 -9.90 16.12 7.72
C TRP A 356 -10.28 15.90 6.25
N TYR A 357 -10.36 14.63 5.85
CA TYR A 357 -10.82 14.18 4.56
C TYR A 357 -11.67 12.92 4.71
N SER A 358 -12.86 12.92 4.12
CA SER A 358 -13.46 11.66 3.67
C SER A 358 -12.61 11.06 2.56
N ARG A 359 -12.70 9.74 2.36
CA ARG A 359 -11.98 9.06 1.27
C ARG A 359 -12.28 9.65 -0.12
N ASP A 360 -13.52 10.07 -0.36
CA ASP A 360 -13.94 10.74 -1.60
C ASP A 360 -13.35 12.14 -1.76
N SER A 361 -13.26 12.91 -0.68
CA SER A 361 -12.65 14.24 -0.73
C SER A 361 -11.13 14.15 -0.96
N LEU A 362 -10.47 13.15 -0.37
CA LEU A 362 -9.06 12.87 -0.61
C LEU A 362 -8.81 12.47 -2.09
N TYR A 363 -9.66 11.60 -2.65
CA TYR A 363 -9.62 11.22 -4.07
C TYR A 363 -9.59 12.45 -4.99
N LYS A 364 -10.54 13.38 -4.80
CA LYS A 364 -10.65 14.61 -5.61
C LYS A 364 -9.40 15.49 -5.51
N LYS A 365 -8.63 15.41 -4.43
CA LYS A 365 -7.41 16.19 -4.21
C LYS A 365 -6.26 15.76 -5.12
N PHE A 366 -6.07 14.47 -5.37
CA PHE A 366 -4.91 13.94 -6.13
C PHE A 366 -5.26 13.32 -7.49
N ASN A 367 -6.55 13.08 -7.77
CA ASN A 367 -7.05 12.46 -8.98
C ASN A 367 -8.13 13.33 -9.65
N HIS A 368 -7.69 14.37 -10.37
CA HIS A 368 -8.58 15.33 -11.04
C HIS A 368 -7.99 15.80 -12.38
N PRO A 369 -8.80 16.05 -13.45
CA PRO A 369 -8.30 16.46 -14.76
C PRO A 369 -7.52 17.78 -14.77
N GLY A 370 -7.81 18.65 -13.81
CA GLY A 370 -7.11 19.93 -13.63
C GLY A 370 -5.71 19.81 -13.01
N LEU A 371 -5.27 18.61 -12.64
CA LEU A 371 -3.91 18.39 -12.15
C LEU A 371 -2.92 18.24 -13.33
N PRO A 372 -1.64 18.60 -13.15
CA PRO A 372 -0.62 18.37 -14.15
C PRO A 372 -0.53 16.88 -14.52
N PRO A 373 -0.61 16.52 -15.82
CA PRO A 373 -0.51 15.13 -16.24
C PRO A 373 0.90 14.59 -15.97
N SER A 374 0.98 13.40 -15.38
CA SER A 374 2.22 12.64 -15.24
C SER A 374 2.20 11.42 -16.16
N LYS A 375 3.16 11.35 -17.09
CA LYS A 375 3.38 10.13 -17.91
C LYS A 375 4.09 9.01 -17.13
N LYS A 376 4.56 9.29 -15.92
CA LYS A 376 5.24 8.33 -15.03
C LYS A 376 4.25 7.76 -14.02
N GLU A 377 4.53 6.56 -13.53
CA GLU A 377 3.83 5.94 -12.38
C GLU A 377 2.30 5.91 -12.62
N LEU A 378 1.90 5.56 -13.84
CA LEU A 378 0.50 5.44 -14.28
C LEU A 378 -0.36 6.67 -13.90
N ASN A 379 0.25 7.86 -13.93
CA ASN A 379 -0.35 9.14 -13.58
C ASN A 379 -0.98 9.18 -12.17
N PHE A 380 -0.59 8.28 -11.27
CA PHE A 380 -1.23 8.11 -9.95
C PHE A 380 -2.75 7.94 -10.05
N ASN A 381 -3.22 7.33 -11.14
CA ASN A 381 -4.63 7.15 -11.40
C ASN A 381 -5.22 6.12 -10.44
N ALA A 382 -6.16 6.54 -9.57
CA ALA A 382 -6.75 5.68 -8.56
C ALA A 382 -7.54 4.50 -9.15
N LYS A 383 -8.20 4.70 -10.31
CA LYS A 383 -8.93 3.64 -11.01
C LYS A 383 -7.98 2.55 -11.50
N VAL A 384 -6.87 2.96 -12.12
CA VAL A 384 -5.81 2.03 -12.56
C VAL A 384 -5.18 1.33 -11.36
N ALA A 385 -5.08 1.98 -10.20
CA ALA A 385 -4.61 1.35 -8.97
C ALA A 385 -5.56 0.23 -8.47
N VAL A 386 -6.87 0.47 -8.49
CA VAL A 386 -7.88 -0.57 -8.18
C VAL A 386 -7.78 -1.75 -9.17
N GLU A 387 -7.73 -1.45 -10.46
CA GLU A 387 -7.57 -2.46 -11.52
C GLU A 387 -6.29 -3.28 -11.32
N TRP A 388 -5.17 -2.62 -10.99
CA TRP A 388 -3.89 -3.25 -10.73
C TRP A 388 -3.90 -4.13 -9.47
N CYS A 389 -4.53 -3.67 -8.38
CA CYS A 389 -4.72 -4.47 -7.16
C CYS A 389 -5.46 -5.78 -7.49
N ASN A 390 -6.59 -5.66 -8.20
CA ASN A 390 -7.42 -6.79 -8.60
C ASN A 390 -6.65 -7.77 -9.51
N HIS A 391 -5.87 -7.24 -10.45
CA HIS A 391 -5.00 -8.04 -11.31
C HIS A 391 -3.96 -8.81 -10.49
N CYS A 392 -3.23 -8.14 -9.59
CA CYS A 392 -2.22 -8.78 -8.76
C CYS A 392 -2.79 -9.93 -7.94
N ILE A 393 -3.88 -9.70 -7.22
CA ILE A 393 -4.47 -10.72 -6.34
C ILE A 393 -4.96 -11.92 -7.16
N LYS A 394 -5.67 -11.68 -8.27
CA LYS A 394 -6.18 -12.75 -9.14
C LYS A 394 -5.04 -13.57 -9.75
N SER A 395 -4.03 -12.90 -10.31
CA SER A 395 -2.87 -13.57 -10.91
C SER A 395 -2.06 -14.38 -9.89
N ILE A 396 -1.93 -13.90 -8.65
CA ILE A 396 -1.31 -14.68 -7.58
C ILE A 396 -2.12 -15.94 -7.27
N CYS A 397 -3.44 -15.84 -7.13
CA CYS A 397 -4.30 -17.00 -6.92
C CYS A 397 -4.22 -18.01 -8.07
N GLU A 398 -4.27 -17.56 -9.32
CA GLU A 398 -4.12 -18.41 -10.52
C GLU A 398 -2.76 -19.13 -10.54
N LEU A 399 -1.68 -18.41 -10.24
CA LEU A 399 -0.34 -18.97 -10.16
C LEU A 399 -0.21 -20.00 -9.03
N VAL A 400 -0.81 -19.74 -7.86
CA VAL A 400 -0.85 -20.71 -6.75
C VAL A 400 -1.64 -21.95 -7.17
N GLU A 401 -2.86 -21.79 -7.69
CA GLU A 401 -3.73 -22.90 -8.15
C GLU A 401 -3.00 -23.80 -9.15
N ALA A 402 -2.23 -23.22 -10.07
CA ALA A 402 -1.47 -23.97 -11.08
C ALA A 402 -0.20 -24.68 -10.55
N ASN A 403 0.27 -24.35 -9.33
CA ASN A 403 1.56 -24.84 -8.80
C ASN A 403 1.47 -25.62 -7.49
N ILE A 404 0.31 -25.62 -6.81
CA ILE A 404 0.03 -26.54 -5.69
C ILE A 404 -0.06 -27.98 -6.19
N SER A 405 0.31 -28.94 -5.33
CA SER A 405 0.27 -30.36 -5.66
C SER A 405 -1.15 -30.89 -5.78
N HIS A 406 -2.01 -30.51 -4.85
CA HIS A 406 -3.42 -30.90 -4.82
C HIS A 406 -4.23 -29.87 -4.03
N TYR A 407 -5.39 -29.47 -4.56
CA TYR A 407 -6.24 -28.48 -3.91
C TYR A 407 -6.68 -28.93 -2.50
N ASN A 408 -7.07 -30.18 -2.32
CA ASN A 408 -7.45 -30.68 -0.99
C ASN A 408 -6.26 -31.12 -0.12
N SER A 409 -5.02 -30.79 -0.50
CA SER A 409 -3.85 -31.06 0.35
C SER A 409 -3.97 -30.29 1.66
N THR A 410 -3.74 -30.97 2.78
CA THR A 410 -3.59 -30.36 4.11
C THR A 410 -2.14 -30.00 4.42
N ARG A 411 -1.19 -30.43 3.58
CA ARG A 411 0.22 -30.09 3.73
C ARG A 411 0.46 -28.69 3.19
N PRO A 412 1.00 -27.76 3.99
CA PRO A 412 1.26 -26.42 3.51
C PRO A 412 2.32 -26.40 2.39
N GLU A 413 2.09 -25.58 1.38
CA GLU A 413 3.01 -25.39 0.25
C GLU A 413 3.30 -23.90 0.08
N SER A 414 4.58 -23.51 0.19
CA SER A 414 4.99 -22.11 0.11
C SER A 414 5.63 -21.76 -1.22
N PHE A 415 5.43 -20.51 -1.63
CA PHE A 415 5.91 -19.94 -2.87
C PHE A 415 6.50 -18.55 -2.60
N GLU A 416 7.59 -18.22 -3.28
CA GLU A 416 8.03 -16.85 -3.45
C GLU A 416 7.33 -16.28 -4.69
N VAL A 417 6.51 -15.25 -4.47
CA VAL A 417 5.89 -14.44 -5.53
C VAL A 417 6.70 -13.16 -5.67
N SER A 418 7.14 -12.86 -6.88
CA SER A 418 7.88 -11.64 -7.20
C SER A 418 7.17 -10.83 -8.28
N ILE A 419 7.22 -9.51 -8.16
CA ILE A 419 6.80 -8.57 -9.21
C ILE A 419 8.03 -7.78 -9.64
N ASP A 420 8.41 -7.92 -10.90
CA ASP A 420 9.59 -7.25 -11.46
C ASP A 420 9.33 -5.79 -11.86
N ALA A 421 10.37 -5.10 -12.31
CA ALA A 421 10.31 -3.70 -12.75
C ALA A 421 9.35 -3.48 -13.93
N ASN A 422 9.15 -4.52 -14.75
CA ASN A 422 8.28 -4.49 -15.91
C ASN A 422 6.81 -4.76 -15.54
N GLY A 423 6.56 -5.26 -14.33
CA GLY A 423 5.23 -5.62 -13.84
C GLY A 423 4.87 -7.08 -14.10
N THR A 424 5.85 -7.93 -14.43
CA THR A 424 5.66 -9.38 -14.53
C THR A 424 5.53 -9.97 -13.14
N ILE A 425 4.48 -10.74 -12.91
CA ILE A 425 4.25 -11.48 -11.66
C ILE A 425 4.76 -12.91 -11.87
N ALA A 426 5.73 -13.36 -11.09
CA ALA A 426 6.32 -14.69 -11.19
C ALA A 426 6.23 -15.44 -9.87
N ILE A 427 6.03 -16.75 -9.94
CA ILE A 427 5.96 -17.65 -8.79
C ILE A 427 7.09 -18.67 -8.81
N THR A 428 7.73 -18.88 -7.66
CA THR A 428 8.75 -19.91 -7.45
C THR A 428 8.39 -20.74 -6.23
N LYS A 429 8.21 -22.05 -6.41
CA LYS A 429 7.93 -22.96 -5.29
C LYS A 429 9.14 -23.07 -4.37
N LEU A 430 8.90 -22.97 -3.07
CA LEU A 430 9.92 -23.13 -2.05
C LEU A 430 9.99 -24.60 -1.61
N ASN A 431 11.19 -25.03 -1.23
CA ASN A 431 11.42 -26.39 -0.73
C ASN A 431 10.88 -26.58 0.70
N THR A 432 10.73 -25.49 1.44
CA THR A 432 10.30 -25.47 2.84
C THR A 432 9.35 -24.31 3.09
N VAL A 433 8.44 -24.48 4.04
CA VAL A 433 7.62 -23.39 4.58
C VAL A 433 8.50 -22.48 5.43
N PRO A 434 8.56 -21.16 5.17
CA PRO A 434 9.36 -20.24 5.97
C PRO A 434 8.88 -20.14 7.42
N LYS A 435 9.81 -19.92 8.36
CA LYS A 435 9.52 -19.87 9.81
C LYS A 435 8.57 -18.75 10.23
N ASN A 436 8.53 -17.65 9.48
CA ASN A 436 7.67 -16.50 9.77
C ASN A 436 6.21 -16.70 9.30
N VAL A 437 5.91 -17.82 8.64
CA VAL A 437 4.54 -18.15 8.27
C VAL A 437 3.85 -18.75 9.48
N GLU A 438 2.86 -18.04 10.01
CA GLU A 438 1.98 -18.60 11.03
C GLU A 438 1.12 -19.71 10.42
N LEU A 439 1.14 -20.87 11.04
CA LEU A 439 0.33 -22.03 10.67
C LEU A 439 -0.73 -22.24 11.76
N PHE A 440 -1.90 -22.72 11.37
CA PHE A 440 -2.93 -23.14 12.33
C PHE A 440 -2.37 -24.24 13.23
N VAL A 441 -2.49 -24.07 14.53
CA VAL A 441 -2.22 -25.14 15.48
C VAL A 441 -3.52 -25.97 15.54
N THR A 442 -3.52 -27.11 14.86
CA THR A 442 -4.67 -28.06 14.86
C THR A 442 -4.73 -28.87 16.13
#